data_AF-A0A0U4W4S9-F1
#
_entry.id   AF-A0A0U4W4S9-F1
#
_cell.length_a   1.000
_cell.length_b   1.000
_cell.length_c   1.000
_cell.angle_alpha   90.00
_cell.angle_beta   90.00
_cell.angle_gamma   90.00
#
_symmetry.space_group_name_H-M   'P 1'
#
loop_
_entity.id
_entity.type
_entity.pdbx_description
1 polymer ?
#
loop_
_entity_poly.entity_id
_entity_poly.type
_entity_poly.pdbx_seq_one_letter_code
_entity_poly.pdbx_strand_id
1 'polypeptide(L)'
;MPERFYHRHAMATTYAAKIMADPLHPGLFLAAPRRTGKTTFMREDLAPALQLAGAEVIYVDLWSNRQIDPAELINQAVKVAIERNLGLIAKLTKQSGVVKLKVGGVEIDTSSIGKAKGVTLAAALAALSDSLGKPIALIIDEAQHAVTTAAGSNTLFALKAARDELNGSHHHGLRLICTGSSRDKLAMLRNSRDQAFFNAPLVNFPHLDKGYVDWFCAQSRLDFTLDPEVVWSKFVEAGYRPEALQAAREVLEYSMIDDAAVGNVAFAEAVDEHVREMSESALAVIRSLTPIQAAVLKVMAVQGKDYAPFELATLGKYAEMLQLAGMSEAQAQEAAYAQNVQQALAALQEKALIWKAERGVYAIEEQGLPDLMRSAGMLPDASSN
;
A
#
# COMPACT_ATOMS: atom_id res chain seq x y z
N MET A 1 -14.87 14.30 -23.35
CA MET A 1 -13.62 13.51 -23.41
C MET A 1 -13.92 12.15 -22.80
N PRO A 2 -13.38 11.03 -23.32
CA PRO A 2 -13.59 9.73 -22.67
C PRO A 2 -13.05 9.79 -21.23
N GLU A 3 -13.80 9.20 -20.29
CA GLU A 3 -13.36 9.11 -18.89
C GLU A 3 -12.06 8.32 -18.81
N ARG A 4 -11.03 8.93 -18.21
CA ARG A 4 -9.69 8.34 -18.12
C ARG A 4 -9.63 7.20 -17.08
N PHE A 5 -10.56 7.18 -16.14
CA PHE A 5 -10.59 6.25 -15.01
C PHE A 5 -12.01 5.73 -14.81
N TYR A 6 -12.13 4.48 -14.33
CA TYR A 6 -13.37 3.98 -13.78
C TYR A 6 -13.58 4.55 -12.37
N HIS A 7 -14.64 5.33 -12.21
CA HIS A 7 -14.96 6.01 -10.96
C HIS A 7 -15.91 5.20 -10.07
N ARG A 8 -15.63 5.15 -8.76
CA ARG A 8 -16.51 4.52 -7.76
C ARG A 8 -17.12 5.56 -6.81
N HIS A 9 -17.79 6.57 -7.38
CA HIS A 9 -18.32 7.72 -6.63
C HIS A 9 -19.22 7.35 -5.45
N ALA A 10 -20.19 6.43 -5.63
CA ALA A 10 -21.09 6.02 -4.55
C ALA A 10 -20.34 5.43 -3.35
N MET A 11 -19.30 4.63 -3.62
CA MET A 11 -18.42 4.07 -2.60
C MET A 11 -17.63 5.18 -1.90
N ALA A 12 -17.03 6.09 -2.66
CA ALA A 12 -16.27 7.23 -2.11
C ALA A 12 -17.12 8.16 -1.25
N THR A 13 -18.34 8.51 -1.68
CA THR A 13 -19.29 9.29 -0.88
C THR A 13 -19.64 8.59 0.42
N THR A 14 -19.86 7.27 0.37
CA THR A 14 -20.16 6.48 1.58
C THR A 14 -18.99 6.45 2.55
N TYR A 15 -17.77 6.24 2.06
CA TYR A 15 -16.56 6.29 2.90
C TYR A 15 -16.34 7.68 3.49
N ALA A 16 -16.43 8.73 2.67
CA ALA A 16 -16.27 10.11 3.12
C ALA A 16 -17.28 10.46 4.22
N ALA A 17 -18.57 10.14 4.03
CA ALA A 17 -19.60 10.38 5.04
C ALA A 17 -19.27 9.68 6.37
N LYS A 18 -18.85 8.41 6.33
CA LYS A 18 -18.47 7.65 7.54
C LYS A 18 -17.22 8.21 8.22
N ILE A 19 -16.20 8.58 7.46
CA ILE A 19 -14.96 9.16 7.97
C ILE A 19 -15.23 10.51 8.64
N MET A 20 -16.11 11.32 8.05
CA MET A 20 -16.39 12.66 8.53
C MET A 20 -17.38 12.71 9.70
N ALA A 21 -18.27 11.71 9.82
CA ALA A 21 -19.35 11.70 10.82
C ALA A 21 -18.88 11.65 12.28
N ASP A 22 -17.77 10.97 12.58
CA ASP A 22 -17.31 10.78 13.96
C ASP A 22 -15.93 11.43 14.18
N PRO A 23 -15.83 12.52 14.98
CA PRO A 23 -14.56 13.14 15.33
C PRO A 23 -13.68 12.29 16.23
N LEU A 24 -14.23 11.28 16.92
CA LEU A 24 -13.48 10.33 17.72
C LEU A 24 -13.02 9.11 16.92
N HIS A 25 -13.32 9.05 15.61
CA HIS A 25 -12.98 7.91 14.79
C HIS A 25 -11.45 7.71 14.76
N PRO A 26 -10.92 6.54 15.17
CA PRO A 26 -9.48 6.31 15.32
C PRO A 26 -8.68 6.32 14.01
N GLY A 27 -9.36 6.37 12.86
CA GLY A 27 -8.82 6.34 11.50
C GLY A 27 -9.33 5.13 10.72
N LEU A 28 -9.15 5.08 9.40
CA LEU A 28 -9.62 3.99 8.54
C LEU A 28 -8.44 3.27 7.87
N PHE A 29 -8.42 1.94 7.91
CA PHE A 29 -7.42 1.16 7.19
C PHE A 29 -8.05 0.30 6.11
N LEU A 30 -7.48 0.39 4.92
CA LEU A 30 -7.94 -0.28 3.71
C LEU A 30 -6.82 -1.18 3.19
N ALA A 31 -7.00 -2.49 3.37
CA ALA A 31 -6.08 -3.50 2.86
C ALA A 31 -6.58 -4.01 1.51
N ALA A 32 -5.72 -3.97 0.49
CA ALA A 32 -5.97 -4.61 -0.79
C ALA A 32 -4.63 -4.96 -1.44
N PRO A 33 -4.53 -6.11 -2.14
CA PRO A 33 -3.34 -6.46 -2.90
C PRO A 33 -2.88 -5.33 -3.83
N ARG A 34 -1.60 -5.33 -4.18
CA ARG A 34 -1.05 -4.37 -5.15
C ARG A 34 -1.80 -4.46 -6.48
N ARG A 35 -1.89 -3.32 -7.16
CA ARG A 35 -2.44 -3.18 -8.52
C ARG A 35 -3.90 -3.60 -8.67
N THR A 36 -4.73 -3.31 -7.66
CA THR A 36 -6.19 -3.56 -7.66
C THR A 36 -7.02 -2.27 -7.80
N GLY A 37 -6.41 -1.16 -8.23
CA GLY A 37 -7.09 0.14 -8.41
C GLY A 37 -7.31 0.95 -7.12
N LYS A 38 -6.69 0.56 -6.01
CA LYS A 38 -6.76 1.25 -4.70
C LYS A 38 -6.27 2.69 -4.77
N THR A 39 -5.07 2.93 -5.29
CA THR A 39 -4.47 4.27 -5.38
C THR A 39 -5.30 5.20 -6.26
N THR A 40 -5.81 4.70 -7.39
CA THR A 40 -6.72 5.47 -8.27
C THR A 40 -7.97 5.88 -7.50
N PHE A 41 -8.61 4.97 -6.78
CA PHE A 41 -9.77 5.31 -5.96
C PHE A 41 -9.44 6.34 -4.87
N MET A 42 -8.29 6.23 -4.19
CA MET A 42 -7.90 7.20 -3.16
C MET A 42 -7.77 8.62 -3.74
N ARG A 43 -7.16 8.74 -4.93
CA ARG A 43 -6.84 10.03 -5.56
C ARG A 43 -8.02 10.63 -6.32
N GLU A 44 -8.70 9.82 -7.12
CA GLU A 44 -9.69 10.28 -8.10
C GLU A 44 -11.12 10.20 -7.59
N ASP A 45 -11.39 9.44 -6.51
CA ASP A 45 -12.73 9.31 -5.93
C ASP A 45 -12.79 9.78 -4.47
N LEU A 46 -12.01 9.17 -3.57
CA LEU A 46 -12.12 9.42 -2.13
C LEU A 46 -11.63 10.81 -1.74
N ALA A 47 -10.47 11.25 -2.25
CA ALA A 47 -9.96 12.59 -1.96
C ALA A 47 -10.95 13.70 -2.40
N PRO A 48 -11.50 13.70 -3.64
CA PRO A 48 -12.56 14.62 -4.02
C PRO A 48 -13.80 14.53 -3.13
N ALA A 49 -14.24 13.32 -2.77
CA ALA A 49 -15.41 13.14 -1.90
C ALA A 49 -15.19 13.71 -0.48
N LEU A 50 -13.98 13.57 0.08
CA LEU A 50 -13.61 14.16 1.38
C LEU A 50 -13.54 15.69 1.30
N GLN A 51 -13.03 16.25 0.19
CA GLN A 51 -13.03 17.69 -0.05
C GLN A 51 -14.45 18.25 -0.14
N LEU A 52 -15.34 17.57 -0.88
CA LEU A 52 -16.77 17.92 -0.95
C LEU A 52 -17.45 17.81 0.41
N ALA A 53 -17.03 16.87 1.26
CA ALA A 53 -17.47 16.76 2.65
C ALA A 53 -16.85 17.80 3.59
N GLY A 54 -16.07 18.75 3.08
CA GLY A 54 -15.56 19.91 3.83
C GLY A 54 -14.17 19.74 4.45
N ALA A 55 -13.46 18.65 4.19
CA ALA A 55 -12.11 18.44 4.70
C ALA A 55 -11.03 19.05 3.79
N GLU A 56 -9.92 19.48 4.39
CA GLU A 56 -8.67 19.70 3.66
C GLU A 56 -7.95 18.36 3.51
N VAL A 57 -7.74 17.92 2.27
CA VAL A 57 -7.12 16.63 1.98
C VAL A 57 -5.62 16.79 1.75
N ILE A 58 -4.86 16.01 2.52
CA ILE A 58 -3.41 15.80 2.35
C ILE A 58 -3.23 14.34 1.94
N TYR A 59 -2.57 14.12 0.81
CA TYR A 59 -2.27 12.78 0.31
C TYR A 59 -0.76 12.58 0.30
N VAL A 60 -0.30 11.45 0.82
CA VAL A 60 1.09 11.00 0.73
C VAL A 60 1.13 9.53 0.33
N ASP A 61 2.07 9.18 -0.55
CA ASP A 61 2.38 7.80 -0.93
C ASP A 61 3.80 7.48 -0.46
N LEU A 62 3.89 6.59 0.53
CA LEU A 62 5.16 6.21 1.16
C LEU A 62 6.02 5.29 0.29
N TRP A 63 5.49 4.81 -0.83
CA TRP A 63 6.20 3.96 -1.78
C TRP A 63 6.63 4.70 -3.05
N SER A 64 6.23 5.96 -3.20
CA SER A 64 6.51 6.77 -4.39
C SER A 64 8.00 6.99 -4.66
N ASN A 65 8.83 7.01 -3.60
CA ASN A 65 10.28 7.02 -3.71
C ASN A 65 10.93 6.25 -2.56
N ARG A 66 11.37 5.02 -2.85
CA ARG A 66 12.00 4.10 -1.88
C ARG A 66 13.33 4.61 -1.29
N GLN A 67 13.93 5.66 -1.86
CA GLN A 67 15.18 6.26 -1.38
C GLN A 67 14.95 7.35 -0.33
N ILE A 68 13.71 7.83 -0.19
CA ILE A 68 13.35 8.86 0.78
C ILE A 68 12.74 8.17 2.00
N ASP A 69 13.15 8.59 3.21
CA ASP A 69 12.56 8.07 4.44
C ASP A 69 11.04 8.38 4.49
N PRO A 70 10.19 7.43 4.90
CA PRO A 70 8.75 7.66 5.02
C PRO A 70 8.35 8.88 5.86
N ALA A 71 9.11 9.22 6.91
CA ALA A 71 8.89 10.41 7.71
C ALA A 71 9.02 11.70 6.88
N GLU A 72 10.03 11.77 6.01
CA GLU A 72 10.27 12.93 5.17
C GLU A 72 9.14 13.10 4.15
N LEU A 73 8.64 12.00 3.56
CA LEU A 73 7.49 12.05 2.64
C LEU A 73 6.24 12.62 3.33
N ILE A 74 5.97 12.20 4.57
CA ILE A 74 4.82 12.72 5.36
C ILE A 74 5.02 14.21 5.66
N ASN A 75 6.20 14.60 6.15
CA ASN A 75 6.50 15.99 6.48
C ASN A 75 6.41 16.89 5.23
N GLN A 76 6.93 16.42 4.10
CA GLN A 76 6.87 17.13 2.82
C GLN A 76 5.41 17.31 2.35
N ALA A 77 4.57 16.29 2.46
CA ALA A 77 3.17 16.39 2.08
C ALA A 77 2.41 17.43 2.93
N VAL A 78 2.65 17.45 4.24
CA VAL A 78 2.06 18.45 5.14
C VAL A 78 2.58 19.85 4.82
N LYS A 79 3.90 19.99 4.59
CA LYS A 79 4.51 21.25 4.16
C LYS A 79 3.86 21.79 2.88
N VAL A 80 3.72 20.95 1.85
CA VAL A 80 3.08 21.33 0.58
C VAL A 80 1.64 21.78 0.79
N ALA A 81 0.88 21.11 1.67
CA ALA A 81 -0.48 21.53 2.01
C ALA A 81 -0.50 22.89 2.70
N ILE A 82 0.41 23.15 3.64
CA ILE A 82 0.54 24.45 4.30
C ILE A 82 0.88 25.54 3.28
N GLU A 83 1.90 25.34 2.44
CA GLU A 83 2.33 26.32 1.43
C GLU A 83 1.24 26.64 0.40
N ARG A 84 0.50 25.62 -0.05
CA ARG A 84 -0.67 25.78 -0.93
C ARG A 84 -1.70 26.72 -0.32
N ASN A 85 -2.01 26.53 0.95
CA ASN A 85 -3.04 27.30 1.65
C ASN A 85 -2.55 28.68 2.10
N LEU A 86 -1.28 28.83 2.51
CA LEU A 86 -0.65 30.13 2.75
C LEU A 86 -0.65 30.98 1.48
N GLY A 87 -0.35 30.40 0.32
CA GLY A 87 -0.41 31.08 -0.98
C GLY A 87 -1.82 31.51 -1.36
N LEU A 88 -2.84 30.72 -1.03
CA LEU A 88 -4.25 31.07 -1.22
C LEU A 88 -4.68 32.22 -0.29
N ILE A 89 -4.32 32.16 0.99
CA ILE A 89 -4.63 33.22 1.97
C ILE A 89 -3.88 34.52 1.63
N ALA A 90 -2.63 34.45 1.19
CA ALA A 90 -1.85 35.59 0.72
C ALA A 90 -2.43 36.24 -0.55
N LYS A 91 -3.00 35.43 -1.46
CA LYS A 91 -3.71 35.93 -2.67
C LYS A 91 -5.05 36.59 -2.34
N LEU A 92 -5.80 36.04 -1.38
CA LEU A 92 -7.06 36.60 -0.89
C LEU A 92 -6.85 37.92 -0.11
N THR A 93 -5.74 38.04 0.61
CA THR A 93 -5.39 39.24 1.42
C THR A 93 -4.78 40.40 0.61
N LYS A 94 -4.33 40.16 -0.64
CA LYS A 94 -3.96 41.25 -1.57
C LYS A 94 -5.14 42.16 -1.95
N GLN A 95 -6.39 41.75 -1.69
CA GLN A 95 -7.57 42.61 -1.86
C GLN A 95 -7.98 43.38 -0.59
N SER A 96 -7.42 43.05 0.60
CA SER A 96 -7.82 43.66 1.88
C SER A 96 -6.69 44.32 2.69
N GLY A 97 -5.45 44.34 2.17
CA GLY A 97 -4.42 45.26 2.64
C GLY A 97 -3.76 44.96 3.99
N VAL A 98 -3.82 43.72 4.50
CA VAL A 98 -3.05 43.31 5.70
C VAL A 98 -2.52 41.89 5.53
N VAL A 99 -1.18 41.74 5.57
CA VAL A 99 -0.50 40.43 5.60
C VAL A 99 0.14 40.24 6.97
N LYS A 100 -0.52 39.49 7.85
CA LYS A 100 0.10 38.73 8.95
C LYS A 100 -0.78 37.51 9.25
N LEU A 101 -0.36 36.33 8.85
CA LEU A 101 -0.91 35.08 9.39
C LEU A 101 -0.24 34.83 10.74
N LYS A 102 -0.83 35.39 11.79
CA LYS A 102 -0.61 34.92 13.16
C LYS A 102 -1.62 33.79 13.40
N VAL A 103 -1.19 32.54 13.30
CA VAL A 103 -1.98 31.42 13.83
C VAL A 103 -1.52 31.23 15.27
N GLY A 104 -2.33 31.65 16.25
CA GLY A 104 -1.99 31.60 17.68
C GLY A 104 -0.77 32.43 18.13
N GLY A 105 -0.20 33.27 17.26
CA GLY A 105 1.02 34.06 17.54
C GLY A 105 2.35 33.38 17.19
N VAL A 106 2.33 32.21 16.54
CA VAL A 106 3.53 31.46 16.12
C VAL A 106 3.79 31.66 14.62
N GLU A 107 5.02 32.02 14.27
CA GLU A 107 5.51 32.06 12.89
C GLU A 107 5.99 30.65 12.51
N ILE A 108 5.33 30.00 11.55
CA ILE A 108 5.66 28.62 11.16
C ILE A 108 6.73 28.68 10.06
N ASP A 109 7.97 28.35 10.42
CA ASP A 109 9.00 28.02 9.44
C ASP A 109 8.72 26.63 8.86
N THR A 110 8.14 26.60 7.67
CA THR A 110 7.78 25.36 6.95
C THR A 110 8.99 24.48 6.63
N SER A 111 10.21 25.04 6.63
CA SER A 111 11.45 24.28 6.42
C SER A 111 11.88 23.47 7.65
N SER A 112 11.24 23.71 8.80
CA SER A 112 11.57 23.10 10.09
C SER A 112 10.60 21.99 10.53
N ILE A 113 9.49 21.79 9.82
CA ILE A 113 8.43 20.84 10.23
C ILE A 113 9.00 19.42 10.38
N GLY A 114 8.73 18.80 11.53
CA GLY A 114 9.13 17.41 11.82
C GLY A 114 10.61 17.22 12.18
N LYS A 115 11.42 18.30 12.24
CA LYS A 115 12.81 18.25 12.69
C LYS A 115 12.90 18.33 14.22
N ALA A 116 13.95 17.75 14.81
CA ALA A 116 14.14 17.64 16.27
C ALA A 116 14.13 18.97 17.07
N LYS A 117 14.29 20.12 16.41
CA LYS A 117 14.20 21.47 17.00
C LYS A 117 13.25 22.41 16.23
N GLY A 118 12.44 21.86 15.34
CA GLY A 118 11.49 22.63 14.51
C GLY A 118 10.05 22.47 14.98
N VAL A 119 9.11 22.99 14.18
CA VAL A 119 7.67 22.88 14.48
C VAL A 119 7.25 21.41 14.46
N THR A 120 6.50 20.98 15.49
CA THR A 120 5.98 19.60 15.54
C THR A 120 4.92 19.39 14.47
N LEU A 121 4.77 18.13 14.03
CA LEU A 121 3.73 17.78 13.05
C LEU A 121 2.32 18.13 13.56
N ALA A 122 2.09 17.95 14.86
CA ALA A 122 0.84 18.29 15.53
C ALA A 122 0.53 19.80 15.44
N ALA A 123 1.49 20.66 15.83
CA ALA A 123 1.33 22.10 15.74
C ALA A 123 1.14 22.59 14.30
N ALA A 124 1.86 22.00 13.35
CA ALA A 124 1.74 22.34 11.93
C ALA A 124 0.34 22.01 11.37
N LEU A 125 -0.17 20.81 11.70
CA LEU A 125 -1.52 20.37 11.29
C LEU A 125 -2.62 21.16 11.99
N ALA A 126 -2.48 21.45 13.29
CA ALA A 126 -3.42 22.26 14.06
C ALA A 126 -3.53 23.67 13.45
N ALA A 127 -2.37 24.30 13.19
CA ALA A 127 -2.35 25.62 12.59
C ALA A 127 -2.98 25.66 11.20
N LEU A 128 -2.75 24.63 10.38
CA LEU A 128 -3.42 24.50 9.08
C LEU A 128 -4.94 24.37 9.25
N SER A 129 -5.39 23.44 10.10
CA SER A 129 -6.80 23.17 10.41
C SER A 129 -7.54 24.42 10.85
N ASP A 130 -6.98 25.14 11.82
CA ASP A 130 -7.55 26.36 12.40
C ASP A 130 -7.57 27.51 11.39
N SER A 131 -6.51 27.66 10.59
CA SER A 131 -6.47 28.70 9.55
C SER A 131 -7.52 28.51 8.45
N LEU A 132 -7.88 27.25 8.17
CA LEU A 132 -8.86 26.90 7.15
C LEU A 132 -10.29 26.82 7.70
N GLY A 133 -10.45 26.69 9.02
CA GLY A 133 -11.74 26.38 9.63
C GLY A 133 -12.25 24.99 9.28
N LYS A 134 -11.35 24.04 8.94
CA LYS A 134 -11.71 22.74 8.34
C LYS A 134 -10.95 21.59 8.98
N PRO A 135 -11.59 20.41 9.14
CA PRO A 135 -10.87 19.19 9.48
C PRO A 135 -9.82 18.85 8.42
N ILE A 136 -8.72 18.23 8.84
CA ILE A 136 -7.73 17.65 7.93
C ILE A 136 -8.05 16.18 7.70
N ALA A 137 -8.07 15.74 6.45
CA ALA A 137 -8.07 14.33 6.08
C ALA A 137 -6.69 13.96 5.49
N LEU A 138 -5.88 13.24 6.27
CA LEU A 138 -4.56 12.77 5.87
C LEU A 138 -4.67 11.32 5.37
N ILE A 139 -4.48 11.15 4.06
CA ILE A 139 -4.41 9.86 3.37
C ILE A 139 -2.95 9.45 3.24
N ILE A 140 -2.59 8.31 3.83
CA ILE A 140 -1.26 7.71 3.80
C ILE A 140 -1.34 6.40 3.01
N ASP A 141 -0.88 6.43 1.75
CA ASP A 141 -0.80 5.25 0.90
C ASP A 141 0.46 4.42 1.17
N GLU A 142 0.28 3.11 1.09
CA GLU A 142 1.25 2.08 1.48
C GLU A 142 1.85 2.33 2.88
N ALA A 143 0.96 2.62 3.84
CA ALA A 143 1.28 3.01 5.21
C ALA A 143 2.19 2.04 5.96
N GLN A 144 2.21 0.75 5.59
CA GLN A 144 3.11 -0.23 6.21
C GLN A 144 4.59 0.11 6.04
N HIS A 145 4.96 0.93 5.06
CA HIS A 145 6.35 1.38 4.92
C HIS A 145 6.77 2.34 6.05
N ALA A 146 5.84 2.98 6.75
CA ALA A 146 6.19 3.84 7.89
C ALA A 146 6.96 3.08 8.99
N VAL A 147 6.73 1.77 9.17
CA VAL A 147 7.43 0.97 10.20
C VAL A 147 8.69 0.26 9.69
N THR A 148 9.18 0.59 8.49
CA THR A 148 10.47 0.06 8.02
C THR A 148 11.66 0.88 8.52
N THR A 149 11.43 2.07 9.07
CA THR A 149 12.47 2.93 9.66
C THR A 149 12.06 3.45 11.04
N ALA A 150 13.06 3.84 11.84
CA ALA A 150 12.83 4.41 13.16
C ALA A 150 12.17 5.79 13.06
N ALA A 151 12.58 6.61 12.09
CA ALA A 151 12.00 7.93 11.84
C ALA A 151 10.52 7.83 11.40
N GLY A 152 10.20 6.91 10.49
CA GLY A 152 8.82 6.65 10.08
C GLY A 152 7.95 6.18 11.26
N SER A 153 8.47 5.27 12.09
CA SER A 153 7.78 4.80 13.30
C SER A 153 7.52 5.94 14.29
N ASN A 154 8.51 6.82 14.50
CA ASN A 154 8.37 8.03 15.32
C ASN A 154 7.34 9.01 14.74
N THR A 155 7.25 9.11 13.43
CA THR A 155 6.24 9.94 12.76
C THR A 155 4.82 9.42 13.01
N LEU A 156 4.62 8.10 13.07
CA LEU A 156 3.34 7.54 13.47
C LEU A 156 2.98 7.93 14.91
N PHE A 157 3.93 7.93 15.85
CA PHE A 157 3.69 8.44 17.20
C PHE A 157 3.33 9.94 17.21
N ALA A 158 4.01 10.74 16.38
CA ALA A 158 3.68 12.16 16.22
C ALA A 158 2.27 12.39 15.64
N LEU A 159 1.85 11.55 14.68
CA LEU A 159 0.49 11.58 14.11
C LEU A 159 -0.57 11.18 15.13
N LYS A 160 -0.25 10.28 16.07
CA LYS A 160 -1.13 9.98 17.20
C LYS A 160 -1.37 11.22 18.03
N ALA A 161 -0.28 11.88 18.45
CA ALA A 161 -0.35 13.09 19.25
C ALA A 161 -1.12 14.20 18.53
N ALA A 162 -0.86 14.39 17.23
CA ALA A 162 -1.60 15.32 16.39
C ALA A 162 -3.09 15.00 16.36
N ARG A 163 -3.47 13.72 16.20
CA ARG A 163 -4.88 13.32 16.19
C ARG A 163 -5.55 13.59 17.53
N ASP A 164 -4.89 13.22 18.63
CA ASP A 164 -5.43 13.39 19.98
C ASP A 164 -5.57 14.89 20.33
N GLU A 165 -4.67 15.75 19.85
CA GLU A 165 -4.77 17.23 19.94
C GLU A 165 -5.90 17.79 19.07
N LEU A 166 -5.87 17.51 17.76
CA LEU A 166 -6.79 18.10 16.78
C LEU A 166 -8.24 17.62 16.94
N ASN A 167 -8.48 16.44 17.52
CA ASN A 167 -9.83 15.95 17.79
C ASN A 167 -10.38 16.40 19.16
N GLY A 168 -9.63 17.22 19.90
CA GLY A 168 -10.15 17.95 21.06
C GLY A 168 -11.10 19.09 20.67
N SER A 169 -11.68 19.76 21.67
CA SER A 169 -12.68 20.83 21.46
C SER A 169 -12.15 22.12 20.85
N HIS A 170 -10.83 22.24 20.65
CA HIS A 170 -10.17 23.49 20.26
C HIS A 170 -9.86 23.59 18.76
N HIS A 171 -9.99 22.49 18.02
CA HIS A 171 -9.61 22.40 16.61
C HIS A 171 -10.73 21.74 15.80
N HIS A 172 -10.56 21.71 14.47
CA HIS A 172 -11.58 21.17 13.57
C HIS A 172 -11.47 19.66 13.32
N GLY A 173 -10.41 19.00 13.79
CA GLY A 173 -10.24 17.55 13.67
C GLY A 173 -9.14 17.10 12.70
N LEU A 174 -8.66 15.88 12.92
CA LEU A 174 -7.78 15.11 12.04
C LEU A 174 -8.39 13.73 11.78
N ARG A 175 -8.55 13.39 10.50
CA ARG A 175 -8.97 12.08 10.01
C ARG A 175 -7.80 11.41 9.35
N LEU A 176 -7.41 10.24 9.85
CA LEU A 176 -6.34 9.44 9.28
C LEU A 176 -6.93 8.31 8.43
N ILE A 177 -6.51 8.22 7.17
CA ILE A 177 -6.86 7.14 6.26
C ILE A 177 -5.56 6.48 5.82
N CYS A 178 -5.45 5.17 6.01
CA CYS A 178 -4.27 4.41 5.64
C CYS A 178 -4.63 3.31 4.67
N THR A 179 -3.83 3.14 3.63
CA THR A 179 -3.93 2.03 2.69
C THR A 179 -2.65 1.23 2.68
N GLY A 180 -2.74 -0.02 2.24
CA GLY A 180 -1.58 -0.90 2.20
C GLY A 180 -1.84 -2.18 1.44
N SER A 181 -0.78 -2.73 0.85
CA SER A 181 -0.84 -3.94 0.05
C SER A 181 -1.07 -5.22 0.84
N SER A 182 -0.76 -5.19 2.15
CA SER A 182 -0.84 -6.35 3.02
C SER A 182 -1.65 -6.04 4.27
N ARG A 183 -2.69 -6.84 4.49
CA ARG A 183 -3.53 -6.77 5.70
C ARG A 183 -2.70 -7.00 6.95
N ASP A 184 -1.79 -7.98 6.93
CA ASP A 184 -0.97 -8.34 8.08
C ASP A 184 0.05 -7.24 8.40
N LYS A 185 0.73 -6.70 7.38
CA LYS A 185 1.69 -5.59 7.57
C LYS A 185 0.97 -4.33 8.07
N LEU A 186 -0.22 -4.03 7.56
CA LEU A 186 -1.05 -2.94 8.07
C LEU A 186 -1.54 -3.17 9.50
N ALA A 187 -1.86 -4.42 9.88
CA ALA A 187 -2.27 -4.75 11.24
C ALA A 187 -1.15 -4.45 12.25
N MET A 188 0.12 -4.52 11.85
CA MET A 188 1.23 -4.15 12.72
C MET A 188 1.22 -2.66 13.13
N LEU A 189 0.53 -1.79 12.39
CA LEU A 189 0.45 -0.34 12.65
C LEU A 189 -0.58 0.05 13.72
N ARG A 190 -1.40 -0.90 14.18
CA ARG A 190 -2.54 -0.66 15.08
C ARG A 190 -2.56 -1.53 16.33
N ASN A 191 -1.67 -2.51 16.43
CA ASN A 191 -1.71 -3.55 17.45
C ASN A 191 -1.12 -3.10 18.80
N SER A 192 -0.67 -1.85 18.94
CA SER A 192 -0.18 -1.31 20.21
C SER A 192 -0.91 -0.04 20.60
N ARG A 193 -1.22 0.12 21.90
CA ARG A 193 -1.91 1.31 22.46
C ARG A 193 -1.19 2.62 22.15
N ASP A 194 0.12 2.55 21.99
CA ASP A 194 0.95 3.71 21.70
C ASP A 194 0.87 4.12 20.23
N GLN A 195 0.31 3.31 19.33
CA GLN A 195 0.27 3.62 17.89
C GLN A 195 -0.91 4.55 17.54
N ALA A 196 -0.70 5.42 16.54
CA ALA A 196 -1.72 6.36 16.03
C ALA A 196 -3.05 5.73 15.63
N PHE A 197 -3.05 4.42 15.39
CA PHE A 197 -4.16 3.72 14.77
C PHE A 197 -4.74 2.62 15.65
N PHE A 198 -4.44 2.66 16.95
CA PHE A 198 -5.00 1.72 17.90
C PHE A 198 -6.52 1.67 17.78
N ASN A 199 -7.08 0.46 17.60
CA ASN A 199 -8.50 0.18 17.35
C ASN A 199 -9.15 0.87 16.12
N ALA A 200 -8.38 1.43 15.19
CA ALA A 200 -8.91 1.79 13.87
C ALA A 200 -9.61 0.58 13.24
N PRO A 201 -10.66 0.69 12.42
CA PRO A 201 -11.13 -0.42 11.57
C PRO A 201 -10.07 -0.83 10.52
N LEU A 202 -9.86 -2.14 10.29
CA LEU A 202 -9.07 -2.70 9.18
C LEU A 202 -10.00 -3.51 8.31
N VAL A 203 -10.44 -2.88 7.22
CA VAL A 203 -11.37 -3.46 6.28
C VAL A 203 -10.63 -3.83 5.00
N ASN A 204 -11.08 -4.90 4.36
CA ASN A 204 -10.61 -5.22 3.03
C ASN A 204 -11.22 -4.20 2.07
N PHE A 205 -10.38 -3.62 1.23
CA PHE A 205 -10.83 -2.72 0.20
C PHE A 205 -11.51 -3.54 -0.91
N PRO A 206 -12.73 -3.19 -1.32
CA PRO A 206 -13.44 -3.95 -2.34
C PRO A 206 -12.68 -4.00 -3.66
N HIS A 207 -12.68 -5.19 -4.27
CA HIS A 207 -12.19 -5.37 -5.64
C HIS A 207 -12.99 -4.50 -6.62
N LEU A 208 -12.41 -4.30 -7.80
CA LEU A 208 -13.15 -3.75 -8.94
C LEU A 208 -14.27 -4.73 -9.32
N ASP A 209 -15.44 -4.19 -9.61
CA ASP A 209 -16.68 -4.94 -9.80
C ASP A 209 -17.01 -5.15 -11.29
N LYS A 210 -18.16 -5.75 -11.59
CA LYS A 210 -18.63 -5.93 -12.97
C LYS A 210 -18.77 -4.59 -13.72
N GLY A 211 -19.09 -3.50 -13.03
CA GLY A 211 -19.14 -2.17 -13.64
C GLY A 211 -17.78 -1.70 -14.18
N TYR A 212 -16.67 -2.09 -13.54
CA TYR A 212 -15.34 -1.86 -14.10
C TYR A 212 -15.12 -2.64 -15.40
N VAL A 213 -15.60 -3.88 -15.48
CA VAL A 213 -15.50 -4.71 -16.69
C VAL A 213 -16.34 -4.12 -17.82
N ASP A 214 -17.57 -3.70 -17.53
CA ASP A 214 -18.43 -3.02 -18.51
C ASP A 214 -17.77 -1.74 -19.05
N TRP A 215 -17.21 -0.93 -18.15
CA TRP A 215 -16.44 0.26 -18.51
C TRP A 215 -15.21 -0.10 -19.36
N PHE A 216 -14.44 -1.12 -18.98
CA PHE A 216 -13.25 -1.56 -19.71
C PHE A 216 -13.61 -2.02 -21.13
N CYS A 217 -14.67 -2.83 -21.28
CA CYS A 217 -15.15 -3.28 -22.58
C CYS A 217 -15.57 -2.11 -23.46
N ALA A 218 -16.27 -1.12 -22.89
CA ALA A 218 -16.66 0.09 -23.61
C ALA A 218 -15.48 0.98 -24.03
N GLN A 219 -14.34 0.92 -23.32
CA GLN A 219 -13.14 1.69 -23.64
C GLN A 219 -12.13 0.93 -24.51
N SER A 220 -12.35 -0.35 -24.85
CA SER A 220 -11.30 -1.22 -25.37
C SER A 220 -10.73 -0.77 -26.72
N ARG A 221 -11.57 -0.19 -27.59
CA ARG A 221 -11.26 0.24 -28.97
C ARG A 221 -10.71 -0.88 -29.87
N LEU A 222 -11.00 -2.14 -29.55
CA LEU A 222 -10.68 -3.27 -30.41
C LEU A 222 -11.63 -3.31 -31.62
N ASP A 223 -11.19 -3.94 -32.71
CA ASP A 223 -11.99 -4.11 -33.94
C ASP A 223 -13.16 -5.11 -33.78
N PHE A 224 -13.26 -5.75 -32.61
CA PHE A 224 -14.33 -6.64 -32.22
C PHE A 224 -14.91 -6.27 -30.84
N THR A 225 -16.14 -6.74 -30.57
CA THR A 225 -16.82 -6.50 -29.29
C THR A 225 -16.38 -7.51 -28.24
N LEU A 226 -15.93 -7.04 -27.08
CA LEU A 226 -15.65 -7.88 -25.92
C LEU A 226 -16.95 -8.30 -25.22
N ASP A 227 -17.04 -9.57 -24.86
CA ASP A 227 -18.10 -10.12 -24.01
C ASP A 227 -17.74 -9.86 -22.53
N PRO A 228 -18.54 -9.05 -21.80
CA PRO A 228 -18.28 -8.74 -20.39
C PRO A 228 -18.20 -9.98 -19.49
N GLU A 229 -18.90 -11.08 -19.79
CA GLU A 229 -18.83 -12.28 -18.95
C GLU A 229 -17.52 -13.04 -19.15
N VAL A 230 -16.99 -13.09 -20.38
CA VAL A 230 -15.64 -13.62 -20.66
C VAL A 230 -14.59 -12.79 -19.94
N VAL A 231 -14.67 -11.47 -20.08
CA VAL A 231 -13.73 -10.54 -19.44
C VAL A 231 -13.83 -10.63 -17.91
N TRP A 232 -15.04 -10.76 -17.34
CA TRP A 232 -15.24 -10.92 -15.91
C TRP A 232 -14.62 -12.21 -15.38
N SER A 233 -14.83 -13.36 -16.03
CA SER A 233 -14.22 -14.63 -15.63
C SER A 233 -12.70 -14.51 -15.55
N LYS A 234 -12.09 -13.99 -16.63
CA LYS A 234 -10.64 -13.81 -16.71
C LYS A 234 -10.09 -12.78 -15.73
N PHE A 235 -10.86 -11.73 -15.45
CA PHE A 235 -10.49 -10.74 -14.45
C PHE A 235 -10.45 -11.32 -13.03
N VAL A 236 -11.41 -12.18 -12.69
CA VAL A 236 -11.44 -12.90 -11.40
C VAL A 236 -10.26 -13.87 -11.30
N GLU A 237 -10.00 -14.66 -12.35
CA GLU A 237 -8.86 -15.59 -12.44
C GLU A 237 -7.51 -14.85 -12.29
N ALA A 238 -7.38 -13.66 -12.89
CA ALA A 238 -6.22 -12.78 -12.76
C ALA A 238 -6.13 -12.05 -11.40
N GLY A 239 -7.03 -12.34 -10.45
CA GLY A 239 -7.01 -11.77 -9.10
C GLY A 239 -7.42 -10.30 -9.04
N TYR A 240 -8.34 -9.88 -9.92
CA TYR A 240 -8.87 -8.50 -10.00
C TYR A 240 -7.80 -7.44 -10.31
N ARG A 241 -6.80 -7.80 -11.12
CA ARG A 241 -5.70 -6.91 -11.53
C ARG A 241 -5.95 -6.31 -12.91
N PRO A 242 -6.20 -5.00 -13.04
CA PRO A 242 -6.43 -4.33 -14.32
C PRO A 242 -5.33 -4.55 -15.36
N GLU A 243 -4.07 -4.69 -14.92
CA GLU A 243 -2.93 -4.89 -15.82
C GLU A 243 -3.09 -6.09 -16.75
N ALA A 244 -3.71 -7.19 -16.29
CA ALA A 244 -3.86 -8.39 -17.09
C ALA A 244 -4.82 -8.16 -18.26
N LEU A 245 -5.91 -7.44 -18.02
CA LEU A 245 -6.85 -7.05 -19.08
C LEU A 245 -6.22 -6.02 -20.03
N GLN A 246 -5.47 -5.06 -19.48
CA GLN A 246 -4.79 -4.03 -20.28
C GLN A 246 -3.74 -4.65 -21.21
N ALA A 247 -2.91 -5.56 -20.70
CA ALA A 247 -1.92 -6.28 -21.48
C ALA A 247 -2.57 -7.09 -22.61
N ALA A 248 -3.64 -7.83 -22.32
CA ALA A 248 -4.38 -8.59 -23.33
C ALA A 248 -4.96 -7.68 -24.43
N ARG A 249 -5.52 -6.53 -24.05
CA ARG A 249 -6.01 -5.52 -25.01
C ARG A 249 -4.89 -4.95 -25.88
N GLU A 250 -3.74 -4.63 -25.29
CA GLU A 250 -2.58 -4.07 -26.01
C GLU A 250 -2.02 -5.06 -27.03
N VAL A 251 -1.96 -6.35 -26.70
CA VAL A 251 -1.56 -7.40 -27.65
C VAL A 251 -2.52 -7.48 -28.85
N LEU A 252 -3.81 -7.29 -28.61
CA LEU A 252 -4.83 -7.45 -29.64
C LEU A 252 -5.14 -6.19 -30.43
N GLU A 253 -4.66 -5.02 -30.01
CA GLU A 253 -4.90 -3.72 -30.65
C GLU A 253 -4.49 -3.70 -32.13
N TYR A 254 -3.52 -4.55 -32.53
CA TYR A 254 -3.03 -4.66 -33.91
C TYR A 254 -3.23 -6.06 -34.52
N SER A 255 -4.09 -6.89 -33.93
CA SER A 255 -4.30 -8.28 -34.36
C SER A 255 -5.13 -8.43 -35.65
N MET A 256 -5.79 -7.35 -36.11
CA MET A 256 -6.71 -7.34 -37.27
C MET A 256 -7.86 -8.36 -37.14
N ILE A 257 -8.19 -8.79 -35.92
CA ILE A 257 -9.32 -9.67 -35.64
C ILE A 257 -10.59 -8.81 -35.61
N ASP A 258 -11.56 -9.11 -36.48
CA ASP A 258 -12.86 -8.44 -36.54
C ASP A 258 -14.04 -9.33 -36.10
N ASP A 259 -13.85 -10.65 -36.09
CA ASP A 259 -14.83 -11.60 -35.57
C ASP A 259 -14.85 -11.61 -34.03
N ALA A 260 -16.04 -11.39 -33.46
CA ALA A 260 -16.21 -11.30 -32.01
C ALA A 260 -15.97 -12.62 -31.28
N ALA A 261 -16.32 -13.76 -31.86
CA ALA A 261 -16.10 -15.06 -31.20
C ALA A 261 -14.59 -15.38 -31.15
N VAL A 262 -13.89 -15.17 -32.27
CA VAL A 262 -12.43 -15.34 -32.35
C VAL A 262 -11.72 -14.34 -31.42
N GLY A 263 -12.14 -13.08 -31.42
CA GLY A 263 -11.53 -12.03 -30.61
C GLY A 263 -11.68 -12.27 -29.11
N ASN A 264 -12.84 -12.76 -28.64
CA ASN A 264 -13.02 -13.07 -27.22
C ASN A 264 -12.19 -14.27 -26.76
N VAL A 265 -12.01 -15.29 -27.61
CA VAL A 265 -11.10 -16.40 -27.33
C VAL A 265 -9.66 -15.89 -27.25
N ALA A 266 -9.23 -15.10 -28.24
CA ALA A 266 -7.89 -14.52 -28.26
C ALA A 266 -7.62 -13.61 -27.05
N PHE A 267 -8.62 -12.85 -26.61
CA PHE A 267 -8.51 -12.02 -25.41
C PHE A 267 -8.31 -12.86 -24.15
N ALA A 268 -9.12 -13.92 -23.99
CA ALA A 268 -9.00 -14.83 -22.86
C ALA A 268 -7.63 -15.53 -22.83
N GLU A 269 -7.13 -15.99 -23.97
CA GLU A 269 -5.80 -16.60 -24.10
C GLU A 269 -4.69 -15.59 -23.79
N ALA A 270 -4.80 -14.34 -24.24
CA ALA A 270 -3.83 -13.30 -23.95
C ALA A 270 -3.77 -12.92 -22.46
N VAL A 271 -4.91 -12.94 -21.74
CA VAL A 271 -4.93 -12.78 -20.28
C VAL A 271 -4.22 -13.94 -19.60
N ASP A 272 -4.52 -15.19 -20.00
CA ASP A 272 -3.91 -16.39 -19.43
C ASP A 272 -2.39 -16.40 -19.64
N GLU A 273 -1.95 -16.05 -20.85
CA GLU A 273 -0.53 -15.92 -21.19
C GLU A 273 0.16 -14.89 -20.29
N HIS A 274 -0.43 -13.69 -20.14
CA HIS A 274 0.14 -12.65 -19.30
C HIS A 274 0.26 -13.09 -17.83
N VAL A 275 -0.77 -13.75 -17.28
CA VAL A 275 -0.74 -14.29 -15.91
C VAL A 275 0.34 -15.36 -15.77
N ARG A 276 0.49 -16.23 -16.77
CA ARG A 276 1.56 -17.25 -16.81
C ARG A 276 2.94 -16.63 -16.85
N GLU A 277 3.20 -15.69 -17.76
CA GLU A 277 4.49 -14.99 -17.88
C GLU A 277 4.90 -14.29 -16.58
N MET A 278 3.96 -13.58 -15.94
CA MET A 278 4.18 -12.95 -14.64
C MET A 278 4.54 -13.95 -13.54
N SER A 279 3.89 -15.12 -13.57
CA SER A 279 4.12 -16.19 -12.60
C SER A 279 5.49 -16.86 -12.83
N GLU A 280 5.84 -17.13 -14.08
CA GLU A 280 7.15 -17.68 -14.46
C GLU A 280 8.29 -16.72 -14.13
N SER A 281 8.12 -15.42 -14.38
CA SER A 281 9.10 -14.40 -14.00
C SER A 281 9.34 -14.37 -12.49
N ALA A 282 8.28 -14.38 -11.68
CA ALA A 282 8.41 -14.46 -10.23
C ALA A 282 9.11 -15.75 -9.77
N LEU A 283 8.77 -16.90 -10.36
CA LEU A 283 9.40 -18.18 -10.05
C LEU A 283 10.87 -18.23 -10.51
N ALA A 284 11.23 -17.59 -11.62
CA ALA A 284 12.60 -17.52 -12.10
C ALA A 284 13.51 -16.81 -11.08
N VAL A 285 13.03 -15.74 -10.45
CA VAL A 285 13.75 -15.07 -9.35
C VAL A 285 13.98 -16.03 -8.19
N ILE A 286 12.97 -16.80 -7.79
CA ILE A 286 13.07 -17.79 -6.70
C ILE A 286 14.06 -18.92 -7.07
N ARG A 287 14.02 -19.41 -8.31
CA ARG A 287 14.94 -20.47 -8.80
C ARG A 287 16.40 -20.00 -8.85
N SER A 288 16.64 -18.69 -8.93
CA SER A 288 17.99 -18.09 -8.91
C SER A 288 18.60 -17.94 -7.51
N LEU A 289 17.83 -18.23 -6.45
CA LEU A 289 18.28 -18.06 -5.08
C LEU A 289 19.37 -19.08 -4.72
N THR A 290 20.30 -18.67 -3.86
CA THR A 290 21.23 -19.62 -3.26
C THR A 290 20.46 -20.61 -2.36
N PRO A 291 21.01 -21.81 -2.06
CA PRO A 291 20.32 -22.79 -1.22
C PRO A 291 19.83 -22.23 0.12
N ILE A 292 20.65 -21.43 0.81
CA ILE A 292 20.25 -20.79 2.07
C ILE A 292 19.17 -19.73 1.89
N GLN A 293 19.23 -18.92 0.83
CA GLN A 293 18.17 -17.95 0.52
C GLN A 293 16.83 -18.64 0.23
N ALA A 294 16.86 -19.73 -0.55
CA ALA A 294 15.67 -20.52 -0.83
C ALA A 294 15.11 -21.18 0.44
N ALA A 295 15.96 -21.75 1.28
CA ALA A 295 15.55 -22.35 2.56
C ALA A 295 14.88 -21.31 3.48
N VAL A 296 15.50 -20.14 3.64
CA VAL A 296 14.96 -19.02 4.44
C VAL A 296 13.60 -18.57 3.90
N LEU A 297 13.48 -18.35 2.59
CA LEU A 297 12.22 -17.94 1.97
C LEU A 297 11.12 -18.98 2.16
N LYS A 298 11.42 -20.27 1.96
CA LYS A 298 10.44 -21.35 2.09
C LYS A 298 9.95 -21.52 3.52
N VAL A 299 10.86 -21.56 4.49
CA VAL A 299 10.50 -21.66 5.91
C VAL A 299 9.68 -20.44 6.35
N MET A 300 10.04 -19.24 5.89
CA MET A 300 9.24 -18.03 6.13
C MET A 300 7.83 -18.14 5.53
N ALA A 301 7.71 -18.61 4.29
CA ALA A 301 6.42 -18.78 3.62
C ALA A 301 5.53 -19.83 4.31
N VAL A 302 6.12 -20.88 4.88
CA VAL A 302 5.39 -21.92 5.65
C VAL A 302 4.97 -21.42 7.03
N GLN A 303 5.87 -20.76 7.77
CA GLN A 303 5.58 -20.29 9.13
C GLN A 303 4.70 -19.02 9.16
N GLY A 304 4.72 -18.22 8.09
CA GLY A 304 3.91 -17.02 7.98
C GLY A 304 4.13 -16.06 9.16
N LYS A 305 3.06 -15.76 9.89
CA LYS A 305 3.08 -14.84 11.05
C LYS A 305 3.92 -15.32 12.23
N ASP A 306 4.15 -16.63 12.34
CA ASP A 306 4.89 -17.25 13.45
C ASP A 306 6.39 -17.40 13.12
N TYR A 307 6.85 -16.77 12.03
CA TYR A 307 8.23 -16.83 11.60
C TYR A 307 9.17 -16.01 12.51
N ALA A 308 10.10 -16.72 13.15
CA ALA A 308 11.15 -16.14 13.99
C ALA A 308 12.53 -16.59 13.48
N PRO A 309 13.26 -15.75 12.71
CA PRO A 309 14.36 -16.21 11.85
C PRO A 309 15.57 -16.81 12.56
N PHE A 310 15.77 -16.49 13.84
CA PHE A 310 16.97 -16.85 14.61
C PHE A 310 16.67 -17.78 15.78
N GLU A 311 15.44 -18.25 15.94
CA GLU A 311 15.12 -19.26 16.95
C GLU A 311 15.76 -20.60 16.59
N LEU A 312 16.20 -21.35 17.60
CA LEU A 312 16.86 -22.65 17.40
C LEU A 312 16.00 -23.60 16.55
N ALA A 313 14.69 -23.62 16.77
CA ALA A 313 13.75 -24.43 15.99
C ALA A 313 13.71 -24.00 14.51
N THR A 314 13.77 -22.70 14.22
CA THR A 314 13.75 -22.18 12.86
C THR A 314 15.08 -22.42 12.15
N LEU A 315 16.22 -22.28 12.85
CA LEU A 315 17.54 -22.63 12.31
C LEU A 315 17.60 -24.12 11.93
N GLY A 316 17.04 -25.00 12.76
CA GLY A 316 16.90 -26.43 12.46
C GLY A 316 16.11 -26.68 11.17
N LYS A 317 14.99 -25.98 10.97
CA LYS A 317 14.19 -26.08 9.72
C LYS A 317 14.97 -25.66 8.48
N TYR A 318 15.83 -24.63 8.57
CA TYR A 318 16.69 -24.30 7.44
C TYR A 318 17.67 -25.43 7.12
N ALA A 319 18.29 -26.02 8.15
CA ALA A 319 19.21 -27.15 7.96
C ALA A 319 18.50 -28.36 7.34
N GLU A 320 17.30 -28.70 7.80
CA GLU A 320 16.46 -29.75 7.19
C GLU A 320 16.19 -29.48 5.71
N MET A 321 15.79 -28.25 5.37
CA MET A 321 15.53 -27.86 3.98
C MET A 321 16.79 -27.92 3.10
N LEU A 322 17.96 -27.62 3.65
CA LEU A 322 19.25 -27.71 2.95
C LEU A 322 19.68 -29.17 2.74
N GLN A 323 19.41 -30.05 3.70
CA GLN A 323 19.64 -31.50 3.56
C GLN A 323 18.73 -32.10 2.48
N LEU A 324 17.45 -31.71 2.45
CA LEU A 324 16.52 -32.09 1.38
C LEU A 324 16.97 -31.60 -0.01
N ALA A 325 17.74 -30.50 -0.05
CA ALA A 325 18.37 -30.00 -1.27
C ALA A 325 19.70 -30.69 -1.63
N GLY A 326 20.09 -31.74 -0.88
CA GLY A 326 21.26 -32.58 -1.16
C GLY A 326 22.55 -32.21 -0.41
N MET A 327 22.50 -31.30 0.56
CA MET A 327 23.66 -31.02 1.42
C MET A 327 23.86 -32.09 2.49
N SER A 328 25.10 -32.37 2.87
CA SER A 328 25.37 -33.19 4.06
C SER A 328 24.92 -32.48 5.34
N GLU A 329 24.66 -33.24 6.40
CA GLU A 329 24.23 -32.69 7.70
C GLU A 329 25.18 -31.60 8.22
N ALA A 330 26.49 -31.83 8.16
CA ALA A 330 27.49 -30.85 8.59
C ALA A 330 27.45 -29.56 7.77
N GLN A 331 27.35 -29.66 6.44
CA GLN A 331 27.26 -28.49 5.56
C GLN A 331 25.96 -27.72 5.77
N ALA A 332 24.84 -28.43 5.95
CA ALA A 332 23.55 -27.81 6.20
C ALA A 332 23.54 -27.05 7.52
N GLN A 333 24.13 -27.61 8.57
CA GLN A 333 24.23 -26.97 9.88
C GLN A 333 25.12 -25.72 9.84
N GLU A 334 26.24 -25.77 9.13
CA GLU A 334 27.12 -24.61 8.92
C GLU A 334 26.42 -23.51 8.11
N ALA A 335 25.74 -23.88 7.03
CA ALA A 335 25.00 -22.94 6.18
C ALA A 335 23.80 -22.31 6.90
N ALA A 336 23.13 -23.03 7.80
CA ALA A 336 22.02 -22.54 8.61
C ALA A 336 22.44 -21.65 9.80
N TYR A 337 23.72 -21.27 9.91
CA TYR A 337 24.19 -20.40 10.99
C TYR A 337 23.66 -18.97 10.90
N ALA A 338 23.51 -18.29 12.05
CA ALA A 338 22.82 -17.00 12.17
C ALA A 338 23.37 -15.90 11.23
N GLN A 339 24.68 -15.84 11.04
CA GLN A 339 25.32 -14.86 10.13
C GLN A 339 24.93 -15.10 8.66
N ASN A 340 24.87 -16.36 8.23
CA ASN A 340 24.48 -16.74 6.87
C ASN A 340 22.99 -16.47 6.64
N VAL A 341 22.15 -16.76 7.63
CA VAL A 341 20.72 -16.42 7.62
C VAL A 341 20.51 -14.91 7.54
N GLN A 342 21.28 -14.12 8.27
CA GLN A 342 21.20 -12.66 8.21
C GLN A 342 21.57 -12.12 6.82
N GLN A 343 22.62 -12.65 6.19
CA GLN A 343 22.98 -12.30 4.81
C GLN A 343 21.92 -12.73 3.80
N ALA A 344 21.33 -13.92 3.99
CA ALA A 344 20.24 -14.40 3.15
C ALA A 344 19.00 -13.49 3.25
N LEU A 345 18.61 -13.09 4.46
CA LEU A 345 17.52 -12.13 4.67
C LEU A 345 17.78 -10.79 3.99
N ALA A 346 19.01 -10.25 4.10
CA ALA A 346 19.38 -9.01 3.42
C ALA A 346 19.26 -9.15 1.89
N ALA A 347 19.78 -10.24 1.31
CA ALA A 347 19.69 -10.49 -0.12
C ALA A 347 18.24 -10.70 -0.60
N LEU A 348 17.40 -11.37 0.19
CA LEU A 348 15.97 -11.53 -0.12
C LEU A 348 15.23 -10.19 -0.08
N GLN A 349 15.62 -9.28 0.82
CA GLN A 349 15.06 -7.94 0.90
C GLN A 349 15.48 -7.08 -0.31
N GLU A 350 16.74 -7.16 -0.74
CA GLU A 350 17.24 -6.51 -1.96
C GLU A 350 16.49 -6.99 -3.22
N LYS A 351 16.20 -8.29 -3.29
CA LYS A 351 15.38 -8.91 -4.35
C LYS A 351 13.89 -8.61 -4.22
N ALA A 352 13.46 -7.83 -3.23
CA ALA A 352 12.06 -7.50 -2.94
C ALA A 352 11.15 -8.73 -2.76
N LEU A 353 11.70 -9.85 -2.26
CA LEU A 353 10.92 -11.05 -1.94
C LEU A 353 10.40 -11.03 -0.51
N ILE A 354 11.10 -10.34 0.37
CA ILE A 354 10.71 -10.17 1.77
C ILE A 354 10.72 -8.70 2.17
N TRP A 355 9.97 -8.45 3.23
CA TRP A 355 9.82 -7.18 3.92
C TRP A 355 10.33 -7.33 5.35
N LYS A 356 10.93 -6.25 5.87
CA LYS A 356 11.41 -6.18 7.24
C LYS A 356 10.90 -4.91 7.93
N ALA A 357 10.22 -5.07 9.05
CA ALA A 357 9.92 -3.99 9.97
C ALA A 357 11.17 -3.59 10.77
N GLU A 358 11.22 -2.34 11.23
CA GLU A 358 12.28 -1.79 12.07
C GLU A 358 12.54 -2.65 13.32
N ARG A 359 11.47 -3.18 13.94
CA ARG A 359 11.52 -4.08 15.10
C ARG A 359 12.03 -5.50 14.82
N GLY A 360 12.52 -5.78 13.63
CA GLY A 360 13.08 -7.09 13.26
C GLY A 360 12.05 -8.16 12.89
N VAL A 361 10.80 -7.77 12.64
CA VAL A 361 9.76 -8.66 12.11
C VAL A 361 9.91 -8.78 10.60
N TYR A 362 9.89 -10.01 10.08
CA TYR A 362 10.00 -10.29 8.66
C TYR A 362 8.69 -10.86 8.12
N ALA A 363 8.36 -10.54 6.87
CA ALA A 363 7.21 -11.09 6.17
C ALA A 363 7.51 -11.20 4.68
N ILE A 364 6.76 -12.04 3.97
CA ILE A 364 6.83 -12.09 2.50
C ILE A 364 6.35 -10.75 1.91
N GLU A 365 7.01 -10.30 0.83
CA GLU A 365 6.69 -9.01 0.22
C GLU A 365 5.31 -9.01 -0.44
N GLU A 366 5.08 -9.99 -1.32
CA GLU A 366 3.83 -10.17 -2.09
C GLU A 366 2.94 -11.25 -1.48
N GLN A 367 1.69 -10.92 -1.15
CA GLN A 367 0.78 -11.85 -0.46
C GLN A 367 0.50 -13.15 -1.24
N GLY A 368 0.50 -13.10 -2.57
CA GLY A 368 0.25 -14.27 -3.42
C GLY A 368 1.47 -15.15 -3.68
N LEU A 369 2.67 -14.74 -3.24
CA LEU A 369 3.90 -15.49 -3.51
C LEU A 369 3.89 -16.90 -2.86
N PRO A 370 3.43 -17.10 -1.61
CA PRO A 370 3.36 -18.44 -1.03
C PRO A 370 2.43 -19.38 -1.81
N ASP A 371 1.30 -18.89 -2.32
CA ASP A 371 0.37 -19.71 -3.12
C ASP A 371 0.97 -20.07 -4.47
N LEU A 372 1.65 -19.12 -5.13
CA LEU A 372 2.42 -19.39 -6.34
C LEU A 372 3.54 -20.42 -6.11
N MET A 373 4.22 -20.35 -4.95
CA MET A 373 5.24 -21.32 -4.59
C MET A 373 4.64 -22.72 -4.33
N ARG A 374 3.46 -22.81 -3.73
CA ARG A 374 2.72 -24.08 -3.54
C ARG A 374 2.30 -24.67 -4.87
N SER A 375 1.70 -23.88 -5.77
CA SER A 375 1.28 -24.37 -7.09
C SER A 375 2.46 -24.83 -7.95
N ALA A 376 3.65 -24.29 -7.71
CA ALA A 376 4.90 -24.72 -8.34
C ALA A 376 5.59 -25.91 -7.64
N GLY A 377 4.98 -26.51 -6.61
CA GLY A 377 5.53 -27.63 -5.86
C GLY A 377 6.75 -27.29 -5.00
N MET A 378 6.97 -26.01 -4.68
CA MET A 378 8.13 -25.56 -3.90
C MET A 378 7.89 -25.60 -2.38
N LEU A 379 6.63 -25.64 -1.97
CA LEU A 379 6.15 -25.65 -0.58
C LEU A 379 5.17 -26.82 -0.39
N PRO A 380 5.01 -27.35 0.84
CA PRO A 380 3.99 -28.34 1.13
C PRO A 380 2.58 -27.75 0.99
N ASP A 381 1.61 -28.61 0.68
CA ASP A 381 0.19 -28.23 0.67
C ASP A 381 -0.28 -27.79 2.06
N ALA A 382 -1.16 -26.79 2.10
CA ALA A 382 -1.61 -26.13 3.33
C ALA A 382 -2.31 -27.06 4.34
N SER A 383 -2.71 -28.26 3.91
CA SER A 383 -3.40 -29.29 4.69
C SER A 383 -2.47 -30.32 5.36
N SER A 384 -1.17 -30.02 5.50
CA SER A 384 -0.16 -30.91 6.08
C SER A 384 0.33 -30.47 7.47
N ASN A 385 -0.56 -29.96 8.33
CA ASN A 385 -0.27 -29.66 9.74
C ASN A 385 -1.40 -30.16 10.64
#